data_AF-A0A8S3HVP4-F1
#
_entry.id   AF-A0A8S3HVP4-F1
#
_cell.length_a   1.000
_cell.length_b   1.000
_cell.length_c   1.000
_cell.angle_alpha   90.00
_cell.angle_beta   90.00
_cell.angle_gamma   90.00
#
_symmetry.space_group_name_H-M   'P 1'
#
loop_
_entity.id
_entity.type
_entity.pdbx_description
1 polymer ?
#
loop_
_entity_poly.entity_id
_entity_poly.type
_entity_poly.pdbx_seq_one_letter_code
_entity_poly.pdbx_strand_id
1 'polypeptide(L)'
;KNNTLTQVRIPEFNADHNEIQPFQVPSTVITTTNEITTPRIKCRLQLEETCATVESTIVEHKRMQARERMAAKRAAPAPEEAERQRILARERSAAKITVLAPEVVERKRALDRERSAARRAALTPEEIERQRALNRERNAVRRAALTSDELEQQQALNRKQMAAWRATLTSKEAEQQRTLAVDRSMAKRATATPIDAEEQRVLARERSTTRRAARESEEAKQQQTVAYKTTRLQKTGKQKQTVMKRKPNQDGKADWPKPVDMDCKVNCLKNFIQHMSMDSLAESVCGICNVRRFKRDLRHVPLSKIPSIELLKIHPDLHNMIPKIQEINSFNSNGKFHKNDDIGFTSNQDERNVD
;
A
#
# COMPACT_ATOMS: atom_id res chain seq x y z
N LYS A 1 28.19 -46.62 -13.10
CA LYS A 1 29.57 -46.10 -12.88
C LYS A 1 29.58 -45.46 -11.50
N ASN A 2 30.28 -46.11 -10.59
CA ASN A 2 30.12 -45.99 -9.14
C ASN A 2 30.65 -44.66 -8.63
N ASN A 3 29.89 -43.96 -7.79
CA ASN A 3 30.42 -42.93 -6.91
C ASN A 3 29.83 -43.14 -5.52
N THR A 4 30.61 -43.81 -4.69
CA THR A 4 30.39 -44.06 -3.27
C THR A 4 30.50 -42.73 -2.52
N LEU A 5 29.39 -42.29 -1.94
CA LEU A 5 29.30 -41.13 -1.05
C LEU A 5 29.89 -41.53 0.31
N THR A 6 31.10 -41.09 0.61
CA THR A 6 31.69 -41.25 1.95
C THR A 6 31.07 -40.19 2.87
N GLN A 7 30.18 -40.63 3.77
CA GLN A 7 29.69 -39.81 4.88
C GLN A 7 30.86 -39.54 5.84
N VAL A 8 31.24 -38.27 5.97
CA VAL A 8 32.12 -37.81 7.06
C VAL A 8 31.24 -37.55 8.28
N ARG A 9 31.33 -38.46 9.24
CA ARG A 9 30.73 -38.37 10.58
C ARG A 9 31.52 -37.33 11.38
N ILE A 10 30.88 -36.25 11.80
CA ILE A 10 31.43 -35.28 12.75
C ILE A 10 31.30 -35.91 14.14
N PRO A 11 32.37 -36.07 14.95
CA PRO A 11 32.22 -36.39 16.36
C PRO A 11 31.90 -35.11 17.15
N GLU A 12 30.84 -35.19 17.94
CA GLU A 12 30.49 -34.26 18.99
C GLU A 12 31.63 -34.16 20.02
N PHE A 13 32.00 -32.93 20.36
CA PHE A 13 33.04 -32.63 21.33
C PHE A 13 32.40 -32.61 22.73
N ASN A 14 32.38 -33.76 23.40
CA ASN A 14 32.07 -33.82 24.83
C ASN A 14 33.33 -33.38 25.60
N ALA A 15 33.23 -32.20 26.21
CA ALA A 15 34.17 -31.73 27.20
C ALA A 15 33.76 -32.33 28.55
N ASP A 16 34.43 -33.39 28.98
CA ASP A 16 34.47 -33.77 30.39
C ASP A 16 35.75 -34.56 30.68
N HIS A 17 36.41 -34.14 31.76
CA HIS A 17 37.44 -34.79 32.57
C HIS A 17 38.34 -35.86 31.95
N ASN A 18 39.66 -35.61 31.98
CA ASN A 18 40.57 -36.65 32.42
C ASN A 18 41.85 -36.09 33.04
N GLU A 19 42.04 -36.46 34.30
CA GLU A 19 43.27 -36.38 35.08
C GLU A 19 44.41 -37.10 34.33
N ILE A 20 45.56 -36.42 34.27
CA ILE A 20 46.80 -36.99 33.77
C ILE A 20 47.39 -37.84 34.91
N GLN A 21 47.24 -39.17 34.83
CA GLN A 21 48.07 -40.09 35.60
C GLN A 21 49.45 -40.26 34.93
N PRO A 22 50.56 -40.28 35.69
CA PRO A 22 51.88 -40.48 35.15
C PRO A 22 52.11 -41.94 34.73
N PHE A 23 52.47 -42.11 33.46
CA PHE A 23 52.84 -43.38 32.84
C PHE A 23 54.18 -43.87 33.40
N GLN A 24 54.18 -44.98 34.13
CA GLN A 24 55.37 -45.70 34.56
C GLN A 24 56.07 -46.35 33.36
N VAL A 25 57.35 -46.02 33.17
CA VAL A 25 58.23 -46.67 32.18
C VAL A 25 58.95 -47.84 32.87
N PRO A 26 59.07 -49.03 32.25
CA PRO A 26 59.65 -50.20 32.88
C PRO A 26 61.18 -50.10 33.02
N SER A 27 61.66 -50.52 34.19
CA SER A 27 63.08 -50.69 34.51
C SER A 27 63.76 -51.68 33.58
N THR A 28 64.58 -51.19 32.64
CA THR A 28 65.61 -52.00 31.99
C THR A 28 66.93 -51.86 32.73
N VAL A 29 67.36 -52.98 33.30
CA VAL A 29 68.67 -53.24 33.89
C VAL A 29 69.77 -52.90 32.87
N ILE A 30 70.60 -51.90 33.17
CA ILE A 30 71.84 -51.64 32.44
C ILE A 30 72.96 -52.34 33.21
N THR A 31 73.43 -53.44 32.66
CA THR A 31 74.63 -54.17 33.06
C THR A 31 75.83 -53.25 32.88
N THR A 32 76.58 -52.99 33.96
CA THR A 32 77.84 -52.26 33.91
C THR A 32 78.93 -53.11 33.26
N THR A 33 79.17 -52.92 31.96
CA THR A 33 80.43 -53.29 31.32
C THR A 33 81.33 -52.06 31.26
N ASN A 34 82.39 -52.11 32.05
CA ASN A 34 83.52 -51.18 32.01
C ASN A 34 84.13 -51.17 30.61
N GLU A 35 84.00 -50.07 29.87
CA GLU A 35 84.82 -49.80 28.69
C GLU A 35 85.45 -48.42 28.80
N ILE A 36 86.78 -48.44 28.75
CA ILE A 36 87.71 -47.32 28.77
C ILE A 36 87.36 -46.41 27.58
N THR A 37 86.58 -45.36 27.84
CA THR A 37 86.28 -44.34 26.84
C THR A 37 87.26 -43.18 26.97
N THR A 38 88.15 -43.07 25.99
CA THR A 38 89.09 -41.95 25.87
C THR A 38 88.35 -40.61 25.76
N PRO A 39 88.91 -39.49 26.25
CA PRO A 39 88.23 -38.18 26.35
C PRO A 39 87.72 -37.62 25.02
N ARG A 40 88.20 -38.16 23.89
CA ARG A 40 87.85 -37.76 22.54
C ARG A 40 86.46 -38.23 22.09
N ILE A 41 85.98 -39.38 22.60
CA ILE A 41 84.66 -39.94 22.26
C ILE A 41 83.55 -39.21 23.04
N LYS A 42 83.82 -38.84 24.30
CA LYS A 42 82.89 -38.08 25.14
C LYS A 42 82.63 -36.66 24.60
N CYS A 43 83.67 -35.98 24.09
CA CYS A 43 83.51 -34.70 23.40
C CYS A 43 82.69 -34.82 22.11
N ARG A 44 82.85 -35.91 21.36
CA ARG A 44 82.13 -36.13 20.10
C ARG A 44 80.64 -36.36 20.31
N LEU A 45 80.27 -37.18 21.31
CA LEU A 45 78.86 -37.41 21.65
C LEU A 45 78.19 -36.13 22.19
N GLN A 46 78.90 -35.33 23.00
CA GLN A 46 78.40 -34.02 23.44
C GLN A 46 78.23 -33.02 22.29
N LEU A 47 79.12 -33.05 21.29
CA LEU A 47 78.99 -32.24 20.06
C LEU A 47 77.82 -32.69 19.18
N GLU A 48 77.59 -33.99 19.05
CA GLU A 48 76.47 -34.54 18.26
C GLU A 48 75.11 -34.28 18.94
N GLU A 49 75.03 -34.39 20.28
CA GLU A 49 73.83 -34.04 21.06
C GLU A 49 73.52 -32.54 21.02
N THR A 50 74.54 -31.69 21.14
CA THR A 50 74.35 -30.23 21.02
C THR A 50 73.98 -29.82 19.60
N CYS A 51 74.52 -30.47 18.57
CA CYS A 51 74.15 -30.21 17.18
C CYS A 51 72.70 -30.62 16.88
N ALA A 52 72.26 -31.81 17.35
CA ALA A 52 70.87 -32.25 17.22
C ALA A 52 69.88 -31.34 17.98
N THR A 53 70.28 -30.80 19.13
CA THR A 53 69.48 -29.85 19.90
C THR A 53 69.36 -28.49 19.18
N VAL A 54 70.45 -28.03 18.55
CA VAL A 54 70.45 -26.80 17.73
C VAL A 54 69.59 -26.98 16.48
N GLU A 55 69.64 -28.13 15.81
CA GLU A 55 68.78 -28.41 14.65
C GLU A 55 67.30 -28.49 15.04
N SER A 56 66.97 -29.10 16.19
CA SER A 56 65.61 -29.17 16.72
C SER A 56 65.04 -27.78 17.01
N THR A 57 65.81 -26.91 17.68
CA THR A 57 65.39 -25.53 17.99
C THR A 57 65.20 -24.67 16.74
N ILE A 58 66.03 -24.85 15.70
CA ILE A 58 65.85 -24.15 14.42
C ILE A 58 64.56 -24.59 13.73
N VAL A 59 64.23 -25.88 13.75
CA VAL A 59 62.98 -26.41 13.17
C VAL A 59 61.76 -25.89 13.95
N GLU A 60 61.82 -25.85 15.27
CA GLU A 60 60.74 -25.29 16.10
C GLU A 60 60.55 -23.80 15.89
N HIS A 61 61.63 -23.02 15.79
CA HIS A 61 61.56 -21.59 15.48
C HIS A 61 60.90 -21.35 14.11
N LYS A 62 61.23 -22.15 13.10
CA LYS A 62 60.58 -22.08 11.78
C LYS A 62 59.09 -22.44 11.84
N ARG A 63 58.72 -23.44 12.66
CA ARG A 63 57.31 -23.81 12.88
C ARG A 63 56.55 -22.72 13.63
N MET A 64 57.16 -22.08 14.61
CA MET A 64 56.59 -20.95 15.36
C MET A 64 56.34 -19.76 14.42
N GLN A 65 57.34 -19.38 13.62
CA GLN A 65 57.21 -18.31 12.63
C GLN A 65 56.14 -18.62 11.56
N ALA A 66 55.98 -19.88 11.15
CA ALA A 66 54.91 -20.29 10.26
C ALA A 66 53.53 -20.17 10.92
N ARG A 67 53.40 -20.54 12.20
CA ARG A 67 52.17 -20.38 12.98
C ARG A 67 51.80 -18.91 13.14
N GLU A 68 52.77 -18.04 13.43
CA GLU A 68 52.55 -16.59 13.52
C GLU A 68 52.12 -15.99 12.18
N ARG A 69 52.75 -16.39 11.07
CA ARG A 69 52.33 -15.95 9.72
C ARG A 69 50.91 -16.40 9.38
N MET A 70 50.51 -17.60 9.82
CA MET A 70 49.15 -18.11 9.62
C MET A 70 48.16 -17.42 10.57
N ALA A 71 48.56 -17.09 11.79
CA ALA A 71 47.77 -16.31 12.74
C ALA A 71 47.55 -14.88 12.22
N ALA A 72 48.59 -14.22 11.70
CA ALA A 72 48.51 -12.90 11.10
C ALA A 72 47.63 -12.89 9.82
N LYS A 73 47.67 -13.96 9.02
CA LYS A 73 46.75 -14.11 7.86
C LYS A 73 45.30 -14.37 8.26
N ARG A 74 45.07 -14.95 9.44
CA ARG A 74 43.73 -15.23 9.98
C ARG A 74 43.20 -14.08 10.83
N ALA A 75 44.09 -13.23 11.35
CA ALA A 75 43.71 -12.00 12.02
C ALA A 75 42.94 -11.13 11.03
N ALA A 76 41.76 -10.70 11.42
CA ALA A 76 40.96 -9.82 10.59
C ALA A 76 41.76 -8.51 10.36
N PRO A 77 41.93 -8.07 9.10
CA PRO A 77 42.58 -6.80 8.83
C PRO A 77 41.80 -5.68 9.50
N ALA A 78 42.50 -4.59 9.85
CA ALA A 78 41.87 -3.39 10.38
C ALA A 78 40.72 -2.95 9.44
N PRO A 79 39.62 -2.39 9.97
CA PRO A 79 38.43 -2.07 9.17
C PRO A 79 38.76 -1.20 7.94
N GLU A 80 39.75 -0.31 8.05
CA GLU A 80 40.22 0.54 6.96
C GLU A 80 40.97 -0.25 5.86
N GLU A 81 41.82 -1.21 6.24
CA GLU A 81 42.51 -2.09 5.28
C GLU A 81 41.53 -3.04 4.59
N ALA A 82 40.53 -3.55 5.32
CA ALA A 82 39.46 -4.36 4.77
C ALA A 82 38.65 -3.57 3.72
N GLU A 83 38.39 -2.29 3.98
CA GLU A 83 37.71 -1.41 3.02
C GLU A 83 38.56 -1.13 1.79
N ARG A 84 39.85 -0.81 1.95
CA ARG A 84 40.79 -0.63 0.84
C ARG A 84 40.88 -1.89 -0.04
N GLN A 85 40.93 -3.08 0.57
CA GLN A 85 40.92 -4.35 -0.16
C GLN A 85 39.60 -4.57 -0.93
N ARG A 86 38.45 -4.18 -0.36
CA ARG A 86 37.15 -4.24 -1.05
C ARG A 86 37.09 -3.29 -2.25
N ILE A 87 37.65 -2.08 -2.13
CA ILE A 87 37.74 -1.10 -3.23
C ILE A 87 38.59 -1.69 -4.37
N LEU A 88 39.79 -2.17 -4.07
CA LEU A 88 40.67 -2.78 -5.06
C LEU A 88 40.04 -4.01 -5.72
N ALA A 89 39.29 -4.82 -4.97
CA ALA A 89 38.57 -5.97 -5.53
C ALA A 89 37.42 -5.54 -6.47
N ARG A 90 36.72 -4.45 -6.14
CA ARG A 90 35.69 -3.85 -7.00
C ARG A 90 36.31 -3.31 -8.29
N GLU A 91 37.44 -2.61 -8.19
CA GLU A 91 38.17 -2.07 -9.35
C GLU A 91 38.69 -3.18 -10.26
N ARG A 92 39.30 -4.23 -9.70
CA ARG A 92 39.74 -5.42 -10.47
C ARG A 92 38.56 -6.11 -11.16
N SER A 93 37.42 -6.21 -10.48
CA SER A 93 36.22 -6.80 -11.05
C SER A 93 35.62 -5.92 -12.16
N ALA A 94 35.60 -4.60 -11.97
CA ALA A 94 35.17 -3.64 -12.96
C ALA A 94 36.07 -3.66 -14.21
N ALA A 95 37.39 -3.66 -14.02
CA ALA A 95 38.38 -3.78 -15.10
C ALA A 95 38.23 -5.10 -15.87
N LYS A 96 37.91 -6.20 -15.18
CA LYS A 96 37.63 -7.48 -15.84
C LYS A 96 36.34 -7.47 -16.67
N ILE A 97 35.36 -6.64 -16.28
CA ILE A 97 34.10 -6.47 -17.02
C ILE A 97 34.31 -5.56 -18.24
N THR A 98 35.10 -4.49 -18.14
CA THR A 98 35.36 -3.56 -19.25
C THR A 98 36.16 -4.18 -20.39
N VAL A 99 36.98 -5.19 -20.11
CA VAL A 99 37.75 -5.95 -21.11
C VAL A 99 36.86 -6.95 -21.89
N LEU A 100 35.67 -7.29 -21.37
CA LEU A 100 34.77 -8.23 -22.03
C LEU A 100 33.82 -7.49 -22.98
N ALA A 101 33.55 -8.11 -24.15
CA ALA A 101 32.52 -7.61 -25.06
C ALA A 101 31.15 -7.50 -24.35
N PRO A 102 30.36 -6.44 -24.59
CA PRO A 102 29.07 -6.22 -23.93
C PRO A 102 28.12 -7.43 -23.98
N GLU A 103 28.05 -8.12 -25.12
CA GLU A 103 27.21 -9.33 -25.28
C GLU A 103 27.61 -10.47 -24.34
N VAL A 104 28.91 -10.64 -24.07
CA VAL A 104 29.41 -11.67 -23.15
C VAL A 104 29.06 -11.29 -21.71
N VAL A 105 29.09 -10.01 -21.37
CA VAL A 105 28.67 -9.50 -20.06
C VAL A 105 27.16 -9.71 -19.87
N GLU A 106 26.35 -9.44 -20.89
CA GLU A 106 24.90 -9.67 -20.84
C GLU A 106 24.54 -11.14 -20.73
N ARG A 107 25.18 -12.02 -21.51
CA ARG A 107 24.99 -13.47 -21.39
C ARG A 107 25.37 -13.98 -19.99
N LYS A 108 26.49 -13.52 -19.42
CA LYS A 108 26.87 -13.87 -18.04
C LYS A 108 25.83 -13.40 -17.03
N ARG A 109 25.35 -12.15 -17.14
CA ARG A 109 24.28 -11.62 -16.27
C ARG A 109 22.98 -12.41 -16.42
N ALA A 110 22.61 -12.81 -17.63
CA ALA A 110 21.43 -13.63 -17.89
C ALA A 110 21.55 -15.00 -17.21
N LEU A 111 22.70 -15.66 -17.37
CA LEU A 111 23.00 -16.96 -16.76
C LEU A 111 23.02 -16.86 -15.22
N ASP A 112 23.55 -15.77 -14.66
CA ASP A 112 23.52 -15.53 -13.22
C ASP A 112 22.09 -15.28 -12.70
N ARG A 113 21.26 -14.52 -13.44
CA ARG A 113 19.84 -14.35 -13.11
C ARG A 113 19.09 -15.68 -13.13
N GLU A 114 19.37 -16.52 -14.13
CA GLU A 114 18.79 -17.86 -14.26
C GLU A 114 19.22 -18.76 -13.11
N ARG A 115 20.52 -18.82 -12.80
CA ARG A 115 21.04 -19.57 -11.63
C ARG A 115 20.42 -19.08 -10.33
N SER A 116 20.24 -17.77 -10.16
CA SER A 116 19.56 -17.21 -8.98
C SER A 116 18.08 -17.56 -8.95
N ALA A 117 17.39 -17.57 -10.09
CA ALA A 117 16.00 -18.00 -10.19
C ALA A 117 15.85 -19.48 -9.86
N ALA A 118 16.70 -20.34 -10.44
CA ALA A 118 16.75 -21.76 -10.15
C ALA A 118 17.03 -22.04 -8.67
N ARG A 119 18.00 -21.34 -8.06
CA ARG A 119 18.25 -21.42 -6.62
C ARG A 119 17.03 -21.04 -5.79
N ARG A 120 16.33 -19.95 -6.14
CA ARG A 120 15.09 -19.54 -5.44
C ARG A 120 13.97 -20.56 -5.61
N ALA A 121 13.83 -21.16 -6.79
CA ALA A 121 12.83 -22.18 -7.07
C ALA A 121 13.11 -23.51 -6.35
N ALA A 122 14.38 -23.82 -6.11
CA ALA A 122 14.82 -25.01 -5.38
C ALA A 122 14.74 -24.88 -3.85
N LEU A 123 14.38 -23.71 -3.31
CA LEU A 123 14.24 -23.53 -1.87
C LEU A 123 13.01 -24.30 -1.34
N THR A 124 13.19 -24.97 -0.21
CA THR A 124 12.08 -25.59 0.51
C THR A 124 11.19 -24.52 1.15
N PRO A 125 9.91 -24.81 1.44
CA PRO A 125 9.03 -23.87 2.14
C PRO A 125 9.61 -23.36 3.46
N GLU A 126 10.22 -24.24 4.26
CA GLU A 126 10.87 -23.86 5.54
C GLU A 126 12.02 -22.86 5.33
N GLU A 127 12.86 -23.08 4.32
CA GLU A 127 13.97 -22.18 4.02
C GLU A 127 13.47 -20.84 3.49
N ILE A 128 12.38 -20.83 2.71
CA ILE A 128 11.70 -19.61 2.28
C ILE A 128 11.18 -18.82 3.50
N GLU A 129 10.60 -19.50 4.49
CA GLU A 129 10.11 -18.86 5.71
C GLU A 129 11.24 -18.30 6.57
N ARG A 130 12.32 -19.05 6.77
CA ARG A 130 13.53 -18.55 7.46
C ARG A 130 14.09 -17.31 6.76
N GLN A 131 14.22 -17.35 5.43
CA GLN A 131 14.68 -16.21 4.64
C GLN A 131 13.75 -15.00 4.79
N ARG A 132 12.42 -15.21 4.83
CA ARG A 132 11.42 -14.15 5.06
C ARG A 132 11.53 -13.59 6.47
N ALA A 133 11.74 -14.41 7.48
CA ALA A 133 11.91 -13.98 8.87
C ALA A 133 13.14 -13.08 9.02
N LEU A 134 14.30 -13.50 8.50
CA LEU A 134 15.51 -12.69 8.49
C LEU A 134 15.34 -11.37 7.73
N ASN A 135 14.61 -11.38 6.61
CA ASN A 135 14.31 -10.15 5.88
C ASN A 135 13.36 -9.22 6.65
N ARG A 136 12.38 -9.75 7.39
CA ARG A 136 11.51 -8.94 8.26
C ARG A 136 12.33 -8.30 9.38
N GLU A 137 13.23 -9.05 10.00
CA GLU A 137 14.11 -8.56 11.05
C GLU A 137 15.03 -7.45 10.54
N ARG A 138 15.75 -7.68 9.44
CA ARG A 138 16.59 -6.65 8.79
C ARG A 138 15.81 -5.40 8.43
N ASN A 139 14.59 -5.55 7.93
CA ASN A 139 13.73 -4.41 7.60
C ASN A 139 13.18 -3.71 8.85
N ALA A 140 12.93 -4.42 9.94
CA ALA A 140 12.53 -3.83 11.22
C ALA A 140 13.67 -3.00 11.79
N VAL A 141 14.89 -3.55 11.85
CA VAL A 141 16.10 -2.83 12.28
C VAL A 141 16.33 -1.61 11.40
N ARG A 142 16.24 -1.75 10.07
CA ARG A 142 16.38 -0.62 9.15
C ARG A 142 15.36 0.49 9.44
N ARG A 143 14.07 0.13 9.62
CA ARG A 143 13.02 1.12 9.92
C ARG A 143 13.22 1.80 11.27
N ALA A 144 13.69 1.07 12.28
CA ALA A 144 13.99 1.63 13.59
C ALA A 144 15.18 2.61 13.56
N ALA A 145 16.11 2.41 12.62
CA ALA A 145 17.26 3.27 12.43
C ALA A 145 17.00 4.49 11.52
N LEU A 146 15.81 4.60 10.91
CA LEU A 146 15.49 5.75 10.05
C LEU A 146 15.30 7.01 10.88
N THR A 147 15.83 8.11 10.36
CA THR A 147 15.54 9.45 10.89
C THR A 147 14.11 9.89 10.55
N SER A 148 13.62 10.92 11.24
CA SER A 148 12.29 11.48 10.98
C SER A 148 12.11 11.93 9.53
N ASP A 149 13.11 12.61 8.97
CA ASP A 149 13.08 13.12 7.59
C ASP A 149 13.06 11.98 6.56
N GLU A 150 13.87 10.94 6.78
CA GLU A 150 13.87 9.75 5.91
C GLU A 150 12.55 8.99 5.98
N LEU A 151 11.93 8.94 7.17
CA LEU A 151 10.61 8.33 7.33
C LEU A 151 9.54 9.12 6.57
N GLU A 152 9.56 10.45 6.63
CA GLU A 152 8.65 11.30 5.87
C GLU A 152 8.84 11.13 4.36
N GLN A 153 10.09 11.13 3.89
CA GLN A 153 10.41 10.87 2.48
C GLN A 153 9.91 9.49 2.03
N GLN A 154 10.12 8.45 2.85
CA GLN A 154 9.63 7.11 2.56
C GLN A 154 8.10 7.07 2.50
N GLN A 155 7.42 7.74 3.42
CA GLN A 155 5.95 7.85 3.41
C GLN A 155 5.46 8.62 2.18
N ALA A 156 6.12 9.71 1.80
CA ALA A 156 5.77 10.50 0.62
C ALA A 156 5.93 9.67 -0.68
N LEU A 157 7.01 8.90 -0.80
CA LEU A 157 7.21 7.98 -1.92
C LEU A 157 6.14 6.88 -1.94
N ASN A 158 5.79 6.32 -0.79
CA ASN A 158 4.72 5.32 -0.70
C ASN A 158 3.37 5.91 -1.15
N ARG A 159 3.01 7.12 -0.69
CA ARG A 159 1.79 7.83 -1.13
C ARG A 159 1.78 8.04 -2.64
N LYS A 160 2.90 8.45 -3.24
CA LYS A 160 3.03 8.62 -4.70
C LYS A 160 2.85 7.29 -5.44
N GLN A 161 3.49 6.22 -4.98
CA GLN A 161 3.34 4.89 -5.56
C GLN A 161 1.90 4.36 -5.45
N MET A 162 1.26 4.56 -4.31
CA MET A 162 -0.14 4.16 -4.10
C MET A 162 -1.11 4.99 -4.96
N ALA A 163 -0.87 6.28 -5.12
CA ALA A 163 -1.64 7.12 -6.02
C ALA A 163 -1.49 6.67 -7.48
N ALA A 164 -0.26 6.39 -7.92
CA ALA A 164 0.01 5.86 -9.25
C ALA A 164 -0.65 4.50 -9.47
N TRP A 165 -0.52 3.57 -8.52
CA TRP A 165 -1.18 2.27 -8.59
C TRP A 165 -2.70 2.40 -8.67
N ARG A 166 -3.31 3.27 -7.86
CA ARG A 166 -4.76 3.54 -7.93
C ARG A 166 -5.18 4.12 -9.27
N ALA A 167 -4.35 4.95 -9.89
CA ALA A 167 -4.62 5.51 -11.22
C ALA A 167 -4.56 4.46 -12.33
N THR A 168 -3.81 3.38 -12.13
CA THR A 168 -3.72 2.25 -13.09
C THR A 168 -4.84 1.21 -12.92
N LEU A 169 -5.65 1.29 -11.86
CA LEU A 169 -6.70 0.31 -11.61
C LEU A 169 -7.82 0.40 -12.65
N THR A 170 -8.27 -0.77 -13.11
CA THR A 170 -9.50 -0.87 -13.89
C THR A 170 -10.72 -0.59 -13.02
N SER A 171 -11.86 -0.23 -13.63
CA SER A 171 -13.12 0.02 -12.89
C SER A 171 -13.54 -1.18 -12.02
N LYS A 172 -13.36 -2.40 -12.55
CA LYS A 172 -13.70 -3.64 -11.83
C LYS A 172 -12.81 -3.85 -10.61
N GLU A 173 -11.50 -3.64 -10.75
CA GLU A 173 -10.57 -3.76 -9.61
C GLU A 173 -10.80 -2.66 -8.58
N ALA A 174 -11.10 -1.42 -9.01
CA ALA A 174 -11.44 -0.33 -8.11
C ALA A 174 -12.71 -0.62 -7.30
N GLU A 175 -13.71 -1.25 -7.92
CA GLU A 175 -14.92 -1.70 -7.24
C GLU A 175 -14.65 -2.83 -6.24
N GLN A 176 -13.87 -3.84 -6.63
CA GLN A 176 -13.44 -4.89 -5.72
C GLN A 176 -12.64 -4.34 -4.52
N GLN A 177 -11.81 -3.33 -4.72
CA GLN A 177 -11.10 -2.67 -3.61
C GLN A 177 -12.07 -1.93 -2.67
N ARG A 178 -13.14 -1.33 -3.21
CA ARG A 178 -14.18 -0.69 -2.40
C ARG A 178 -14.97 -1.71 -1.58
N THR A 179 -15.38 -2.83 -2.17
CA THR A 179 -16.10 -3.88 -1.44
C THR A 179 -15.23 -4.47 -0.32
N LEU A 180 -13.97 -4.81 -0.61
CA LEU A 180 -13.02 -5.28 0.41
C LEU A 180 -12.79 -4.26 1.53
N ALA A 181 -12.79 -2.96 1.23
CA ALA A 181 -12.67 -1.91 2.24
C ALA A 181 -13.91 -1.83 3.14
N VAL A 182 -15.11 -1.99 2.57
CA VAL A 182 -16.37 -2.07 3.33
C VAL A 182 -16.37 -3.30 4.22
N ASP A 183 -16.03 -4.49 3.69
CA ASP A 183 -16.00 -5.74 4.45
C ASP A 183 -15.02 -5.66 5.62
N ARG A 184 -13.82 -5.11 5.39
CA ARG A 184 -12.84 -4.86 6.47
C ARG A 184 -13.37 -3.88 7.52
N SER A 185 -14.10 -2.85 7.11
CA SER A 185 -14.71 -1.90 8.06
C SER A 185 -15.83 -2.56 8.86
N MET A 186 -16.64 -3.41 8.24
CA MET A 186 -17.66 -4.20 8.92
C MET A 186 -17.05 -5.18 9.91
N ALA A 187 -16.02 -5.94 9.50
CA ALA A 187 -15.31 -6.86 10.38
C ALA A 187 -14.65 -6.15 11.57
N LYS A 188 -14.03 -4.99 11.36
CA LYS A 188 -13.48 -4.16 12.43
C LYS A 188 -14.56 -3.71 13.41
N ARG A 189 -15.75 -3.33 12.93
CA ARG A 189 -16.87 -2.94 13.80
C ARG A 189 -17.44 -4.14 14.57
N ALA A 190 -17.52 -5.30 13.93
CA ALA A 190 -18.00 -6.53 14.57
C ALA A 190 -17.06 -7.05 15.67
N THR A 191 -15.77 -6.76 15.56
CA THR A 191 -14.73 -7.18 16.51
C THR A 191 -14.29 -6.07 17.47
N ALA A 192 -14.88 -4.88 17.36
CA ALA A 192 -14.54 -3.75 18.23
C ALA A 192 -14.99 -4.02 19.66
N THR A 193 -14.16 -3.63 20.63
CA THR A 193 -14.58 -3.67 22.03
C THR A 193 -15.66 -2.61 22.28
N PRO A 194 -16.51 -2.75 23.32
CA PRO A 194 -17.50 -1.73 23.67
C PRO A 194 -16.88 -0.33 23.90
N ILE A 195 -15.65 -0.29 24.42
CA ILE A 195 -14.89 0.94 24.65
C ILE A 195 -14.52 1.59 23.31
N ASP A 196 -13.89 0.84 22.41
CA ASP A 196 -13.52 1.34 21.07
C ASP A 196 -14.76 1.82 20.29
N ALA A 197 -15.88 1.10 20.42
CA ALA A 197 -17.13 1.45 19.77
C ALA A 197 -17.72 2.75 20.32
N GLU A 198 -17.61 3.01 21.62
CA GLU A 198 -18.06 4.27 22.22
C GLU A 198 -17.14 5.43 21.84
N GLU A 199 -15.82 5.25 21.88
CA GLU A 199 -14.86 6.26 21.42
C GLU A 199 -15.13 6.66 19.96
N GLN A 200 -15.39 5.68 19.09
CA GLN A 200 -15.78 5.94 17.70
C GLN A 200 -17.05 6.79 17.59
N ARG A 201 -18.06 6.51 18.44
CA ARG A 201 -19.32 7.28 18.48
C ARG A 201 -19.09 8.71 18.96
N VAL A 202 -18.29 8.90 20.01
CA VAL A 202 -17.91 10.23 20.52
C VAL A 202 -17.20 11.04 19.44
N LEU A 203 -16.17 10.48 18.80
CA LEU A 203 -15.46 11.13 17.69
C LEU A 203 -16.37 11.44 16.50
N ALA A 204 -17.36 10.58 16.22
CA ALA A 204 -18.36 10.86 15.18
C ALA A 204 -19.28 12.02 15.54
N ARG A 205 -19.71 12.12 16.80
CA ARG A 205 -20.49 13.25 17.33
C ARG A 205 -19.70 14.55 17.26
N GLU A 206 -18.45 14.57 17.73
CA GLU A 206 -17.57 15.74 17.69
C GLU A 206 -17.31 16.22 16.26
N ARG A 207 -17.06 15.31 15.32
CA ARG A 207 -16.92 15.68 13.90
C ARG A 207 -18.21 16.29 13.35
N SER A 208 -19.36 15.80 13.77
CA SER A 208 -20.67 16.29 13.32
C SER A 208 -20.98 17.68 13.90
N THR A 209 -20.70 17.89 15.19
CA THR A 209 -20.85 19.21 15.84
C THR A 209 -19.90 20.23 15.23
N THR A 210 -18.63 19.87 15.01
CA THR A 210 -17.64 20.74 14.36
C THR A 210 -18.07 21.13 12.96
N ARG A 211 -18.58 20.19 12.16
CA ARG A 211 -19.12 20.48 10.82
C ARG A 211 -20.32 21.41 10.86
N ARG A 212 -21.21 21.26 11.85
CA ARG A 212 -22.38 22.13 12.02
C ARG A 212 -21.95 23.55 12.39
N ALA A 213 -21.05 23.69 13.37
CA ALA A 213 -20.50 24.99 13.78
C ALA A 213 -19.77 25.70 12.62
N ALA A 214 -19.03 24.96 11.78
CA ALA A 214 -18.38 25.52 10.60
C ALA A 214 -19.40 26.07 9.58
N ARG A 215 -20.50 25.35 9.34
CA ARG A 215 -21.60 25.81 8.47
C ARG A 215 -22.28 27.04 9.02
N GLU A 216 -22.60 27.06 10.30
CA GLU A 216 -23.22 28.22 10.97
C GLU A 216 -22.31 29.47 10.88
N SER A 217 -20.99 29.29 11.03
CA SER A 217 -20.01 30.37 10.82
C SER A 217 -19.98 30.88 9.38
N GLU A 218 -20.08 29.98 8.40
CA GLU A 218 -20.10 30.33 6.99
C GLU A 218 -21.40 31.05 6.60
N GLU A 219 -22.54 30.56 7.09
CA GLU A 219 -23.86 31.19 6.91
C GLU A 219 -23.91 32.58 7.56
N ALA A 220 -23.36 32.74 8.77
CA ALA A 220 -23.27 34.05 9.43
C ALA A 220 -22.43 35.06 8.64
N LYS A 221 -21.30 34.63 8.06
CA LYS A 221 -20.48 35.46 7.15
C LYS A 221 -21.27 35.84 5.90
N GLN A 222 -21.99 34.89 5.30
CA GLN A 222 -22.83 35.18 4.13
C GLN A 222 -23.92 36.20 4.47
N GLN A 223 -24.63 36.06 5.58
CA GLN A 223 -25.66 37.02 6.02
C GLN A 223 -25.08 38.43 6.25
N GLN A 224 -23.90 38.54 6.87
CA GLN A 224 -23.21 39.83 7.03
C GLN A 224 -22.87 40.47 5.67
N THR A 225 -22.40 39.69 4.70
CA THR A 225 -22.11 40.24 3.36
C THR A 225 -23.37 40.72 2.65
N VAL A 226 -24.49 40.01 2.80
CA VAL A 226 -25.78 40.42 2.24
C VAL A 226 -26.27 41.70 2.92
N ALA A 227 -26.20 41.78 4.25
CA ALA A 227 -26.56 42.97 5.02
C ALA A 227 -25.69 44.19 4.68
N TYR A 228 -24.38 43.99 4.46
CA TYR A 228 -23.48 45.05 4.00
C TYR A 228 -23.84 45.54 2.59
N LYS A 229 -24.16 44.63 1.66
CA LYS A 229 -24.58 44.99 0.30
C LYS A 229 -25.92 45.76 0.31
N THR A 230 -26.90 45.34 1.10
CA THR A 230 -28.21 46.01 1.19
C THR A 230 -28.10 47.40 1.81
N THR A 231 -27.34 47.56 2.90
CA THR A 231 -27.11 48.87 3.53
C THR A 231 -26.34 49.84 2.62
N ARG A 232 -25.37 49.34 1.83
CA ARG A 232 -24.67 50.14 0.81
C ARG A 232 -25.63 50.64 -0.28
N LEU A 233 -26.51 49.79 -0.78
CA LEU A 233 -27.52 50.16 -1.79
C LEU A 233 -28.51 51.21 -1.27
N GLN A 234 -28.95 51.10 -0.01
CA GLN A 234 -29.82 52.10 0.61
C GLN A 234 -29.14 53.46 0.77
N LYS A 235 -27.85 53.51 1.10
CA LYS A 235 -27.09 54.77 1.16
C LYS A 235 -26.96 55.43 -0.22
N THR A 236 -26.72 54.65 -1.28
CA THR A 236 -26.71 55.17 -2.66
C THR A 236 -28.10 55.62 -3.16
N GLY A 237 -29.18 55.02 -2.66
CA GLY A 237 -30.56 55.44 -2.96
C GLY A 237 -30.94 56.76 -2.28
N LYS A 238 -30.55 56.95 -1.01
CA LYS A 238 -30.82 58.21 -0.28
C LYS A 238 -30.05 59.40 -0.84
N GLN A 239 -28.83 59.20 -1.36
CA GLN A 239 -28.04 60.26 -1.99
C GLN A 239 -28.61 60.71 -3.35
N LYS A 240 -29.37 59.86 -4.05
CA LYS A 240 -30.14 60.26 -5.25
C LYS A 240 -31.45 60.98 -4.93
N GLN A 241 -32.06 60.71 -3.77
CA GLN A 241 -33.28 61.41 -3.32
C GLN A 241 -33.02 62.84 -2.83
N THR A 242 -31.83 63.13 -2.27
CA THR A 242 -31.49 64.49 -1.82
C THR A 242 -31.07 65.44 -2.94
N VAL A 243 -30.76 64.94 -4.14
CA VAL A 243 -30.41 65.75 -5.33
C VAL A 243 -31.64 66.10 -6.20
N MET A 244 -32.79 65.43 -6.00
CA MET A 244 -34.01 65.62 -6.80
C MET A 244 -35.02 66.61 -6.18
N LYS A 245 -34.61 67.49 -5.25
CA LYS A 245 -35.42 68.64 -4.81
C LYS A 245 -35.30 69.80 -5.82
N ARG A 246 -35.87 69.62 -7.02
CA ARG A 246 -36.18 70.73 -7.94
C ARG A 246 -37.61 70.59 -8.46
N LYS A 247 -38.41 71.62 -8.10
CA LYS A 247 -39.71 72.11 -8.61
C LYS A 247 -40.80 71.09 -9.01
N PRO A 248 -42.05 71.30 -8.55
CA PRO A 248 -43.19 70.60 -9.10
C PRO A 248 -43.55 71.26 -10.43
N ASN A 249 -43.37 70.54 -11.53
CA ASN A 249 -44.10 70.83 -12.75
C ASN A 249 -44.70 69.54 -13.27
N GLN A 250 -45.96 69.69 -13.66
CA GLN A 250 -46.79 68.70 -14.32
C GLN A 250 -46.05 68.16 -15.55
N ASP A 251 -46.06 66.83 -15.71
CA ASP A 251 -46.33 66.10 -16.95
C ASP A 251 -45.72 64.68 -16.89
N GLY A 252 -46.57 63.70 -17.19
CA GLY A 252 -46.17 62.30 -17.34
C GLY A 252 -46.32 61.46 -16.08
N LYS A 253 -47.56 61.02 -15.79
CA LYS A 253 -47.87 59.93 -14.87
C LYS A 253 -47.15 58.64 -15.32
N ALA A 254 -45.92 58.43 -14.87
CA ALA A 254 -45.29 57.13 -14.90
C ALA A 254 -45.88 56.32 -13.74
N ASP A 255 -47.07 55.76 -13.98
CA ASP A 255 -47.67 54.77 -13.08
C ASP A 255 -46.66 53.61 -12.96
N TRP A 256 -46.08 53.47 -11.77
CA TRP A 256 -45.30 52.29 -11.44
C TRP A 256 -46.17 51.05 -11.70
N PRO A 257 -45.65 50.01 -12.38
CA PRO A 257 -46.44 48.82 -12.64
C PRO A 257 -46.97 48.29 -11.31
N LYS A 258 -48.29 48.04 -11.28
CA LYS A 258 -48.97 47.58 -10.08
C LYS A 258 -48.21 46.40 -9.48
N PRO A 259 -48.08 46.32 -8.14
CA PRO A 259 -47.42 45.19 -7.49
C PRO A 259 -47.96 43.88 -8.07
N VAL A 260 -47.06 43.04 -8.58
CA VAL A 260 -47.46 41.72 -9.11
C VAL A 260 -48.16 40.97 -8.01
N ASP A 261 -49.37 40.54 -8.33
CA ASP A 261 -50.26 39.87 -7.40
C ASP A 261 -49.60 38.62 -6.80
N MET A 262 -49.92 38.32 -5.54
CA MET A 262 -49.27 37.22 -4.82
C MET A 262 -49.57 35.87 -5.46
N ASP A 263 -50.76 35.68 -6.02
CA ASP A 263 -51.12 34.44 -6.71
C ASP A 263 -50.32 34.26 -8.00
N CYS A 264 -50.05 35.37 -8.70
CA CYS A 264 -49.17 35.37 -9.87
C CYS A 264 -47.74 34.97 -9.48
N LYS A 265 -47.20 35.50 -8.38
CA LYS A 265 -45.86 35.11 -7.88
C LYS A 265 -45.79 33.64 -7.48
N VAL A 266 -46.81 33.14 -6.77
CA VAL A 266 -46.89 31.74 -6.35
C VAL A 266 -46.98 30.81 -7.56
N ASN A 267 -47.77 31.15 -8.57
CA ASN A 267 -47.86 30.37 -9.80
C ASN A 267 -46.56 30.42 -10.63
N CYS A 268 -45.92 31.58 -10.75
CA CYS A 268 -44.61 31.68 -11.40
C CYS A 268 -43.56 30.83 -10.69
N LEU A 269 -43.55 30.82 -9.36
CA LEU A 269 -42.62 30.01 -8.58
C LEU A 269 -42.91 28.51 -8.72
N LYS A 270 -44.18 28.09 -8.69
CA LYS A 270 -44.57 26.70 -8.93
C LYS A 270 -44.13 26.23 -10.31
N ASN A 271 -44.40 27.02 -11.35
CA ASN A 271 -43.95 26.72 -12.71
C ASN A 271 -42.43 26.64 -12.81
N PHE A 272 -41.71 27.57 -12.15
CA PHE A 272 -40.25 27.54 -12.12
C PHE A 272 -39.70 26.27 -11.46
N ILE A 273 -40.21 25.91 -10.28
CA ILE A 273 -39.80 24.69 -9.56
C ILE A 273 -40.12 23.45 -10.39
N GLN A 274 -41.28 23.40 -11.05
CA GLN A 274 -41.66 22.29 -11.92
C GLN A 274 -40.72 22.16 -13.13
N HIS A 275 -40.31 23.29 -13.73
CA HIS A 275 -39.35 23.30 -14.84
C HIS A 275 -37.92 22.97 -14.41
N MET A 276 -37.57 23.25 -13.15
CA MET A 276 -36.27 22.93 -12.55
C MET A 276 -36.25 21.59 -11.81
N SER A 277 -37.37 20.86 -11.76
CA SER A 277 -37.41 19.52 -11.18
C SER A 277 -36.52 18.56 -11.98
N MET A 278 -35.85 17.65 -11.26
CA MET A 278 -35.04 16.58 -11.86
C MET A 278 -35.84 15.74 -12.86
N ASP A 279 -37.16 15.64 -12.71
CA ASP A 279 -38.02 14.93 -13.66
C ASP A 279 -38.14 15.64 -15.01
N SER A 280 -38.14 16.98 -15.01
CA SER A 280 -38.19 17.83 -16.21
C SER A 280 -36.83 18.02 -16.86
N LEU A 281 -35.76 18.04 -16.05
CA LEU A 281 -34.37 18.21 -16.50
C LEU A 281 -33.67 16.90 -16.83
N ALA A 282 -34.22 15.75 -16.44
CA ALA A 282 -33.65 14.45 -16.77
C ALA A 282 -33.61 14.26 -18.29
N GLU A 283 -32.40 14.12 -18.81
CA GLU A 283 -32.18 13.58 -20.15
C GLU A 283 -32.51 12.09 -20.14
N SER A 284 -33.17 11.63 -21.18
CA SER A 284 -33.30 10.21 -21.46
C SER A 284 -32.91 9.95 -22.90
N VAL A 285 -32.42 8.74 -23.14
CA VAL A 285 -31.92 8.30 -24.43
C VAL A 285 -33.05 7.56 -25.13
N CYS A 286 -33.40 7.97 -26.35
CA CYS A 286 -34.35 7.22 -27.14
C CYS A 286 -33.75 5.85 -27.49
N GLY A 287 -34.40 4.76 -27.09
CA GLY A 287 -33.90 3.40 -27.37
C GLY A 287 -33.85 3.03 -28.86
N ILE A 288 -34.54 3.79 -29.73
CA ILE A 288 -34.58 3.54 -31.18
C ILE A 288 -33.48 4.32 -31.91
N CYS A 289 -33.41 5.65 -31.71
CA CYS A 289 -32.46 6.50 -32.43
C CYS A 289 -31.20 6.88 -31.63
N ASN A 290 -31.08 6.43 -30.37
CA ASN A 290 -29.98 6.73 -29.45
C ASN A 290 -29.70 8.23 -29.24
N VAL A 291 -30.68 9.09 -29.54
CA VAL A 291 -30.59 10.54 -29.33
C VAL A 291 -31.00 10.86 -27.89
N ARG A 292 -30.18 11.66 -27.19
CA ARG A 292 -30.52 12.23 -25.89
C ARG A 292 -31.52 13.36 -26.07
N ARG A 293 -32.66 13.27 -25.37
CA ARG A 293 -33.65 14.35 -25.29
C ARG A 293 -34.14 14.51 -23.85
N PHE A 294 -34.55 15.72 -23.50
CA PHE A 294 -35.21 15.96 -22.22
C PHE A 294 -36.53 15.19 -22.15
N LYS A 295 -36.85 14.61 -20.99
CA LYS A 295 -38.09 13.85 -20.79
C LYS A 295 -39.35 14.60 -21.23
N ARG A 296 -39.40 15.92 -21.04
CA ARG A 296 -40.51 16.77 -21.47
C ARG A 296 -40.76 16.78 -23.00
N ASP A 297 -39.72 16.52 -23.79
CA ASP A 297 -39.76 16.56 -25.26
C ASP A 297 -39.96 15.15 -25.87
N LEU A 298 -39.98 14.11 -25.02
CA LEU A 298 -40.20 12.73 -25.44
C LEU A 298 -41.69 12.44 -25.48
N ARG A 299 -42.21 12.31 -26.70
CA ARG A 299 -43.54 11.73 -26.91
C ARG A 299 -43.42 10.21 -26.85
N HIS A 300 -44.17 9.60 -25.94
CA HIS A 300 -44.32 8.15 -25.93
C HIS A 300 -45.16 7.75 -27.15
N VAL A 301 -44.54 7.11 -28.12
CA VAL A 301 -45.24 6.51 -29.25
C VAL A 301 -45.43 5.03 -28.92
N PRO A 302 -46.67 4.53 -28.76
CA PRO A 302 -46.89 3.12 -28.54
C PRO A 302 -46.37 2.33 -29.74
N LEU A 303 -45.77 1.15 -29.47
CA LEU A 303 -45.11 0.32 -30.49
C LEU A 303 -46.03 -0.01 -31.67
N SER A 304 -47.34 -0.13 -31.44
CA SER A 304 -48.36 -0.35 -32.47
C SER A 304 -48.50 0.79 -33.49
N LYS A 305 -48.01 1.99 -33.19
CA LYS A 305 -48.06 3.17 -34.08
C LYS A 305 -46.76 3.40 -34.85
N ILE A 306 -45.74 2.55 -34.67
CA ILE A 306 -44.50 2.63 -35.43
C ILE A 306 -44.73 1.91 -36.78
N PRO A 307 -44.72 2.63 -37.92
CA PRO A 307 -44.84 1.99 -39.23
C PRO A 307 -43.69 1.00 -39.42
N SER A 308 -44.00 -0.18 -39.94
CA SER A 308 -43.00 -1.19 -40.25
C SER A 308 -42.19 -1.70 -39.04
N ILE A 309 -42.81 -1.78 -37.86
CA ILE A 309 -42.18 -2.41 -36.68
C ILE A 309 -41.70 -3.85 -36.95
N GLU A 310 -42.33 -4.55 -37.89
CA GLU A 310 -41.94 -5.89 -38.35
C GLU A 310 -40.57 -5.94 -39.05
N LEU A 311 -40.04 -4.78 -39.50
CA LEU A 311 -38.69 -4.65 -40.06
C LEU A 311 -37.62 -4.44 -38.99
N LEU A 312 -38.01 -4.03 -37.78
CA LEU A 312 -37.12 -3.98 -36.61
C LEU A 312 -36.95 -5.37 -36.01
N LYS A 313 -36.44 -6.32 -36.82
CA LYS A 313 -36.04 -7.64 -36.33
C LYS A 313 -34.72 -7.49 -35.57
N ILE A 314 -34.72 -7.89 -34.30
CA ILE A 314 -33.49 -7.99 -33.51
C ILE A 314 -32.59 -9.01 -34.19
N HIS A 315 -31.34 -8.64 -34.46
CA HIS A 315 -30.36 -9.55 -35.06
C HIS A 315 -30.22 -10.81 -34.17
N PRO A 316 -30.25 -12.03 -34.72
CA PRO A 316 -30.26 -13.26 -33.93
C PRO A 316 -29.09 -13.36 -32.93
N ASP A 317 -27.94 -12.76 -33.26
CA ASP A 317 -26.77 -12.71 -32.38
C ASP A 317 -27.01 -11.90 -31.09
N LEU A 318 -27.86 -10.87 -31.15
CA LEU A 318 -28.23 -10.06 -29.98
C LEU A 318 -29.27 -10.76 -29.10
N HIS A 319 -29.97 -11.75 -29.64
CA HIS A 319 -30.99 -12.53 -28.93
C HIS A 319 -30.39 -13.37 -27.79
N ASN A 320 -29.12 -13.76 -27.92
CA ASN A 320 -28.39 -14.54 -26.93
C ASN A 320 -27.58 -13.68 -25.95
N MET A 321 -27.33 -12.40 -26.26
CA MET A 321 -26.57 -11.49 -25.39
C MET A 321 -27.39 -10.86 -24.27
N ILE A 322 -28.73 -10.95 -24.33
CA ILE A 322 -29.62 -10.34 -23.33
C ILE A 322 -30.54 -11.41 -22.71
N PRO A 323 -30.04 -12.29 -21.81
CA PRO A 323 -30.85 -13.37 -21.23
C PRO A 323 -31.92 -12.89 -20.23
N LYS A 324 -31.96 -11.60 -19.86
CA LYS A 324 -32.73 -11.11 -18.69
C LYS A 324 -33.75 -10.00 -18.95
N ILE A 325 -33.90 -9.50 -20.17
CA ILE A 325 -34.89 -8.42 -20.44
C ILE A 325 -36.29 -8.96 -20.77
N GLN A 326 -36.41 -10.24 -21.15
CA GLN A 326 -37.73 -10.84 -21.44
C GLN A 326 -38.58 -11.11 -20.17
N GLU A 327 -37.97 -11.24 -18.99
CA GLU A 327 -38.71 -11.36 -17.72
C GLU A 327 -39.34 -10.02 -17.28
N ILE A 328 -38.70 -8.89 -17.60
CA ILE A 328 -39.18 -7.56 -17.18
C ILE A 328 -40.40 -7.12 -18.01
N ASN A 329 -40.47 -7.48 -19.29
CA ASN A 329 -41.61 -7.13 -20.14
C ASN A 329 -42.85 -7.99 -19.87
N SER A 330 -42.72 -9.12 -19.17
CA SER A 330 -43.84 -9.97 -18.78
C SER A 330 -44.55 -9.49 -17.51
N PHE A 331 -43.93 -8.59 -16.72
CA PHE A 331 -44.53 -8.01 -15.51
C PHE A 331 -45.30 -6.71 -15.75
N ASN A 332 -45.18 -6.09 -16.93
CA ASN A 332 -45.76 -4.76 -17.21
C ASN A 332 -47.07 -4.79 -18.04
N SER A 333 -47.59 -5.97 -18.38
CA SER A 333 -48.85 -6.12 -19.12
C SER A 333 -50.11 -6.16 -18.24
N ASN A 334 -49.98 -6.17 -16.90
CA ASN A 334 -51.11 -6.19 -15.96
C ASN A 334 -51.19 -4.95 -15.03
N GLY A 335 -50.71 -3.80 -15.48
CA GLY A 335 -50.88 -2.53 -14.78
C GLY A 335 -52.28 -1.95 -14.93
N LYS A 336 -53.28 -2.50 -14.22
CA LYS A 336 -54.49 -1.75 -13.86
C LYS A 336 -54.07 -0.55 -13.01
N PHE A 337 -54.10 0.64 -13.61
CA PHE A 337 -54.02 1.91 -12.88
C PHE A 337 -55.25 2.01 -11.95
N HIS A 338 -55.11 1.59 -10.70
CA HIS A 338 -55.97 2.10 -9.63
C HIS A 338 -55.41 3.46 -9.20
N LYS A 339 -56.12 4.52 -9.57
CA LYS A 339 -56.16 5.74 -8.75
C LYS A 339 -56.69 5.31 -7.38
N ASN A 340 -55.98 5.65 -6.31
CA ASN A 340 -56.59 5.84 -5.01
C ASN A 340 -55.91 7.04 -4.36
N ASP A 341 -56.75 8.04 -4.15
CA ASP A 341 -56.56 9.22 -3.33
C ASP A 341 -56.40 8.84 -1.84
N ASP A 342 -55.95 9.82 -1.06
CA ASP A 342 -56.12 9.96 0.38
C ASP A 342 -55.55 8.87 1.31
N ILE A 343 -54.39 9.16 1.90
CA ILE A 343 -54.05 8.64 3.23
C ILE A 343 -54.24 9.78 4.23
N GLY A 344 -55.43 9.77 4.82
CA GLY A 344 -55.78 10.53 6.00
C GLY A 344 -55.01 10.06 7.23
N PHE A 345 -54.67 11.05 8.05
CA PHE A 345 -54.22 10.92 9.42
C PHE A 345 -55.30 10.22 10.25
N THR A 346 -55.01 9.05 10.82
CA THR A 346 -55.73 8.54 11.98
C THR A 346 -54.74 8.11 13.04
N SER A 347 -54.71 8.90 14.11
CA SER A 347 -54.21 8.57 15.43
C SER A 347 -54.89 7.33 15.97
N ASN A 348 -54.13 6.34 16.45
CA ASN A 348 -54.60 5.38 17.44
C ASN A 348 -53.72 5.49 18.68
N GLN A 349 -54.35 5.98 19.74
CA GLN A 349 -54.04 5.67 21.13
C GLN A 349 -54.44 4.21 21.41
N ASP A 350 -54.12 3.79 22.64
CA ASP A 350 -54.51 2.54 23.30
C ASP A 350 -53.49 1.39 23.12
N GLU A 351 -53.09 0.64 24.14
CA GLU A 351 -53.48 0.64 25.54
C GLU A 351 -52.40 -0.12 26.33
N ARG A 352 -52.25 0.27 27.60
CA ARG A 352 -51.55 -0.50 28.63
C ARG A 352 -52.40 -1.71 29.00
N ASN A 353 -51.80 -2.90 29.12
CA ASN A 353 -52.11 -3.96 30.11
C ASN A 353 -50.98 -5.00 30.00
N VAL A 354 -50.10 -5.16 31.01
CA VAL A 354 -50.27 -5.97 32.24
C VAL A 354 -50.68 -7.40 31.91
N ASP A 355 -49.69 -8.27 31.72
CA ASP A 355 -49.30 -9.35 32.65
C ASP A 355 -47.87 -9.84 32.36
#